data_AF-A0A1Z9SFC7-F1
#
_entry.id   AF-A0A1Z9SFC7-F1
#
_cell.length_a   1.000
_cell.length_b   1.000
_cell.length_c   1.000
_cell.angle_alpha   90.00
_cell.angle_beta   90.00
_cell.angle_gamma   90.00
#
_symmetry.space_group_name_H-M   'P 1'
#
loop_
_entity.id
_entity.type
_entity.pdbx_description
1 polymer ?
#
loop_
_entity_poly.entity_id
_entity_poly.type
_entity_poly.pdbx_seq_one_letter_code
_entity_poly.pdbx_strand_id
1 'polypeptide(L)'
;MTEDKLARVHDPDDEIFTAEESAVLRFASAMSQNETAEAESLFAEMRQFFDEAAIVEIGMAVATLNGMNIFNNMFGIEPEDHQMVSRTGMPEQAAAE
;
A
#
# COMPACT_ATOMS: atom_id res chain seq x y z
N MET A 1 -3.77 -13.93 -5.58
CA MET A 1 -3.12 -13.59 -4.30
C MET A 1 -3.00 -14.85 -3.47
N THR A 2 -1.79 -15.25 -3.05
CA THR A 2 -1.54 -16.41 -2.19
C THR A 2 -1.27 -15.97 -0.75
N GLU A 3 -1.41 -16.85 0.23
CA GLU A 3 -1.07 -16.54 1.63
C GLU A 3 0.40 -16.15 1.79
N ASP A 4 1.30 -16.78 1.03
CA ASP A 4 2.73 -16.45 1.02
C ASP A 4 3.00 -15.03 0.51
N LYS A 5 2.32 -14.60 -0.57
CA LYS A 5 2.43 -13.21 -1.06
C LYS A 5 1.91 -12.22 -0.04
N LEU A 6 0.77 -12.52 0.60
CA LEU A 6 0.22 -11.66 1.66
C LEU A 6 1.17 -11.53 2.85
N ALA A 7 1.88 -12.60 3.21
CA ALA A 7 2.85 -12.57 4.29
C ALA A 7 4.09 -11.71 3.99
N ARG A 8 4.38 -11.44 2.71
CA ARG A 8 5.56 -10.67 2.25
C ARG A 8 5.23 -9.30 1.67
N VAL A 9 3.96 -8.88 1.69
CA VAL A 9 3.50 -7.63 1.05
C VAL A 9 4.18 -6.35 1.56
N HIS A 10 4.82 -6.41 2.74
CA HIS A 10 5.61 -5.32 3.32
C HIS A 10 7.01 -5.18 2.72
N ASP A 11 7.46 -6.16 1.91
CA ASP A 11 8.73 -6.16 1.21
C ASP A 11 8.50 -6.23 -0.30
N PRO A 12 8.38 -5.08 -0.99
CA PRO A 12 8.16 -5.01 -2.43
C PRO A 12 9.29 -5.65 -3.26
N ASP A 13 10.46 -5.88 -2.66
CA ASP A 13 11.66 -6.40 -3.33
C ASP A 13 11.81 -7.92 -3.16
N ASP A 14 10.89 -8.57 -2.44
CA ASP A 14 10.85 -10.02 -2.29
C ASP A 14 10.62 -10.69 -3.67
N GLU A 15 11.42 -11.73 -3.95
CA GLU A 15 11.40 -12.48 -5.22
C GLU A 15 10.06 -13.15 -5.53
N ILE A 16 9.16 -13.25 -4.56
CA ILE A 16 7.80 -13.76 -4.76
C ILE A 16 6.95 -12.84 -5.66
N PHE A 17 7.29 -11.55 -5.74
CA PHE A 17 6.58 -10.57 -6.55
C PHE A 17 7.17 -10.49 -7.95
N THR A 18 6.29 -10.32 -8.94
CA THR A 18 6.72 -9.96 -10.28
C THR A 18 7.16 -8.49 -10.32
N ALA A 19 7.93 -8.10 -11.34
CA ALA A 19 8.33 -6.69 -11.50
C ALA A 19 7.11 -5.74 -11.60
N GLU A 20 6.01 -6.20 -12.20
CA GLU A 20 4.74 -5.47 -12.23
C GLU A 20 4.15 -5.28 -10.82
N GLU A 21 4.08 -6.34 -10.02
CA GLU A 21 3.56 -6.28 -8.65
C GLU A 21 4.44 -5.40 -7.75
N SER A 22 5.76 -5.54 -7.85
CA SER A 22 6.72 -4.71 -7.10
C SER A 22 6.58 -3.22 -7.44
N ALA A 23 6.40 -2.86 -8.71
CA ALA A 23 6.16 -1.48 -9.13
C ALA A 23 4.91 -0.89 -8.45
N VAL A 24 3.80 -1.65 -8.43
CA VAL A 24 2.56 -1.23 -7.76
C VAL A 24 2.76 -1.08 -6.26
N LEU A 25 3.45 -2.02 -5.61
CA LEU A 25 3.69 -1.99 -4.16
C LEU A 25 4.55 -0.79 -3.74
N ARG A 26 5.63 -0.51 -4.49
CA ARG A 26 6.48 0.67 -4.27
C ARG A 26 5.71 1.97 -4.46
N PHE A 27 4.95 2.08 -5.55
CA PHE A 27 4.11 3.23 -5.84
C PHE A 27 3.07 3.48 -4.73
N ALA A 28 2.37 2.43 -4.31
CA ALA A 28 1.38 2.50 -3.24
C ALA A 28 2.01 2.92 -1.90
N SER A 29 3.17 2.36 -1.55
CA SER A 29 3.91 2.69 -0.32
C SER A 29 4.31 4.18 -0.28
N ALA A 30 4.88 4.69 -1.37
CA ALA A 30 5.28 6.09 -1.48
C ALA A 30 4.08 7.05 -1.38
N MET A 31 2.96 6.73 -2.05
CA MET A 31 1.72 7.50 -1.96
C MET A 31 1.17 7.53 -0.53
N SER A 32 1.14 6.39 0.17
CA SER A 32 0.66 6.31 1.55
C SER A 32 1.52 7.09 2.54
N GLN A 33 2.82 7.17 2.30
CA GLN A 33 3.78 7.90 3.13
C GLN A 33 3.97 9.37 2.70
N ASN A 34 3.26 9.81 1.65
CA ASN A 34 3.41 11.13 1.05
C ASN A 34 4.86 11.44 0.62
N GLU A 35 5.57 10.42 0.12
CA GLU A 35 6.94 10.50 -0.39
C GLU A 35 6.92 10.97 -1.85
N THR A 36 7.21 12.25 -2.07
CA THR A 36 7.11 12.87 -3.41
C THR A 36 8.46 13.04 -4.12
N ALA A 37 9.57 12.82 -3.41
CA ALA A 37 10.91 13.02 -3.95
C ALA A 37 11.21 12.11 -5.16
N GLU A 38 10.71 10.87 -5.12
CA GLU A 38 10.93 9.84 -6.14
C GLU A 38 9.71 9.64 -7.06
N ALA A 39 8.78 10.59 -7.10
CA ALA A 39 7.51 10.41 -7.83
C ALA A 39 7.73 10.09 -9.32
N GLU A 40 8.64 10.80 -9.99
CA GLU A 40 8.88 10.57 -11.43
C GLU A 40 9.51 9.20 -11.70
N SER A 41 10.40 8.70 -10.83
CA SER A 41 11.00 7.37 -11.01
C SER A 41 9.95 6.27 -10.83
N LEU A 42 9.06 6.42 -9.85
CA LEU A 42 7.93 5.51 -9.63
C LEU A 42 6.92 5.54 -10.79
N PHE A 43 6.57 6.72 -11.31
CA PHE A 43 5.72 6.82 -12.50
C PHE A 43 6.38 6.20 -13.73
N ALA A 44 7.70 6.42 -13.92
CA ALA A 44 8.44 5.80 -15.01
C ALA A 44 8.48 4.27 -14.92
N GLU A 45 8.58 3.72 -13.71
CA GLU A 45 8.48 2.27 -13.45
C GLU A 45 7.08 1.75 -13.76
N MET A 46 6.03 2.40 -13.26
CA MET A 46 4.63 2.03 -13.52
C MET A 46 4.27 2.04 -15.01
N ARG A 47 4.77 3.03 -15.77
CA ARG A 47 4.56 3.13 -17.23
C ARG A 47 5.16 1.99 -18.05
N GLN A 48 6.00 1.14 -17.45
CA GLN A 48 6.50 -0.07 -18.13
C GLN A 48 5.42 -1.16 -18.23
N PHE A 49 4.41 -1.12 -17.36
CA PHE A 49 3.39 -2.16 -17.23
C PHE A 49 1.96 -1.64 -17.45
N PHE A 50 1.71 -0.37 -17.12
CA PHE A 50 0.37 0.23 -17.13
C PHE A 50 0.32 1.46 -18.04
N ASP A 51 -0.84 1.70 -18.64
CA ASP A 51 -1.12 2.97 -19.31
C ASP A 51 -1.51 4.06 -18.28
N GLU A 52 -1.56 5.31 -18.75
CA GLU A 52 -1.88 6.46 -17.89
C GLU A 52 -3.26 6.34 -17.22
N ALA A 53 -4.23 5.71 -17.89
CA ALA A 53 -5.57 5.54 -17.32
C ALA A 53 -5.54 4.54 -16.14
N ALA A 54 -4.87 3.41 -16.32
CA ALA A 54 -4.68 2.41 -15.27
C ALA A 54 -3.88 2.97 -14.08
N ILE A 55 -2.84 3.78 -14.34
CA ILE A 55 -2.05 4.43 -13.28
C ILE A 55 -2.94 5.35 -12.44
N VAL A 56 -3.84 6.13 -13.07
CA VAL A 56 -4.78 7.00 -12.35
C VAL A 56 -5.76 6.17 -11.51
N GLU A 57 -6.28 5.07 -12.03
CA GLU A 57 -7.18 4.17 -11.28
C GLU A 57 -6.48 3.55 -10.06
N ILE A 58 -5.24 3.08 -10.24
CA ILE A 58 -4.42 2.55 -9.14
C ILE A 58 -4.18 3.63 -8.09
N GLY A 59 -3.77 4.83 -8.50
CA GLY A 59 -3.56 5.95 -7.59
C GLY A 59 -4.82 6.35 -6.82
N MET A 60 -5.99 6.33 -7.46
CA MET A 60 -7.28 6.61 -6.82
C MET A 60 -7.63 5.55 -5.77
N ALA A 61 -7.39 4.28 -6.06
CA ALA A 61 -7.61 3.19 -5.10
C ALA A 61 -6.70 3.37 -3.86
N VAL A 62 -5.41 3.66 -4.06
CA VAL A 62 -4.45 3.90 -2.97
C VAL A 62 -4.87 5.12 -2.13
N ALA A 63 -5.22 6.24 -2.76
CA ALA A 63 -5.64 7.45 -2.07
C ALA A 63 -6.92 7.22 -1.23
N THR A 64 -7.87 6.45 -1.76
CA THR A 64 -9.12 6.13 -1.06
C THR A 64 -8.86 5.29 0.20
N LEU A 65 -8.08 4.21 0.07
CA LEU A 65 -7.73 3.34 1.19
C LEU A 65 -6.91 4.09 2.25
N ASN A 66 -5.95 4.90 1.83
CA ASN A 66 -5.18 5.74 2.75
C ASN A 66 -6.07 6.77 3.47
N GLY A 67 -7.01 7.39 2.76
CA GLY A 67 -7.98 8.31 3.35
C GLY A 67 -8.87 7.63 4.39
N MET A 68 -9.29 6.39 4.15
CA MET A 68 -10.03 5.59 5.13
C MET A 68 -9.18 5.29 6.37
N ASN A 69 -7.89 4.99 6.22
CA ASN A 69 -6.99 4.81 7.35
C ASN A 69 -6.87 6.07 8.20
N ILE A 70 -6.69 7.24 7.56
CA ILE A 70 -6.64 8.54 8.24
C ILE A 70 -7.95 8.80 9.00
N PHE A 71 -9.10 8.54 8.36
CA PHE A 71 -10.41 8.66 8.97
C PHE A 71 -10.55 7.76 10.19
N ASN A 72 -10.28 6.46 10.04
CA ASN A 72 -10.39 5.49 11.14
C ASN A 72 -9.49 5.90 12.33
N ASN A 73 -8.25 6.29 12.04
CA ASN A 73 -7.30 6.73 13.07
C ASN A 73 -7.76 8.00 13.79
N MET A 74 -8.30 8.98 13.06
CA MET A 74 -8.80 10.25 13.64
C MET A 74 -10.01 10.02 14.57
N PHE A 75 -10.88 9.08 14.22
CA PHE A 75 -12.09 8.78 14.99
C PHE A 75 -11.93 7.65 16.00
N GLY A 76 -10.74 7.04 16.10
CA GLY A 76 -10.48 5.90 16.99
C GLY A 76 -11.35 4.69 16.66
N ILE A 77 -11.64 4.46 15.37
CA ILE A 77 -12.44 3.33 14.92
C ILE A 77 -11.58 2.08 15.02
N GLU A 78 -11.89 1.23 15.99
CA GLU A 78 -11.24 -0.06 16.16
C GLU A 78 -11.75 -1.08 15.13
N PRO A 79 -10.86 -1.92 14.59
CA PRO A 79 -11.27 -3.06 13.78
C PRO A 79 -12.12 -4.00 14.62
N GLU A 80 -13.20 -4.53 14.04
CA GLU A 80 -13.99 -5.55 14.72
C GLU A 80 -13.10 -6.77 15.02
N ASP A 81 -13.24 -7.38 16.22
CA ASP A 81 -12.40 -8.43 16.84
C ASP A 81 -11.94 -9.59 15.91
N HIS A 82 -12.57 -9.74 14.76
CA HIS A 82 -12.37 -10.80 13.77
C HIS A 82 -11.24 -10.52 12.76
N GLN A 83 -10.61 -9.32 12.74
CA GLN A 83 -9.77 -8.89 11.59
C GLN A 83 -8.36 -8.35 11.91
N MET A 84 -7.92 -8.33 13.16
CA MET A 84 -6.61 -7.78 13.51
C MET A 84 -5.46 -8.76 13.23
N VAL A 85 -4.96 -8.78 12.00
CA VAL A 85 -3.57 -9.18 11.70
C VAL A 85 -2.97 -8.16 10.74
N SER A 86 -2.14 -7.24 11.25
CA SER A 86 -1.33 -6.33 10.43
C SER A 86 -0.30 -7.15 9.63
N ARG A 87 -0.37 -7.10 8.29
CA ARG A 87 0.59 -7.77 7.38
C ARG A 87 1.54 -6.79 6.67
N THR A 88 1.35 -5.49 6.92
CA THR A 88 2.05 -4.39 6.24
C THR A 88 3.30 -3.91 6.98
N GLY A 89 3.70 -4.57 8.08
CA GLY A 89 4.89 -4.20 8.85
C GLY A 89 4.75 -2.90 9.64
N MET A 90 3.59 -2.24 9.61
CA MET A 90 3.26 -1.15 10.52
C MET A 90 3.16 -1.71 11.95
N PRO A 91 3.77 -1.05 12.95
CA PRO A 91 3.63 -1.49 14.34
C PRO A 91 2.15 -1.58 14.69
N GLU A 92 1.76 -2.64 15.41
CA GLU A 92 0.48 -2.65 16.13
C GLU A 92 0.48 -1.39 16.98
N GLN A 93 -0.27 -0.38 16.54
CA GLN A 93 -0.52 0.78 17.36
C GLN A 93 -1.19 0.22 18.60
N ALA A 94 -0.56 0.43 19.77
CA ALA A 94 -1.16 0.14 21.06
C ALA A 94 -2.44 0.98 21.15
N ALA A 95 -3.52 0.45 20.60
CA ALA A 95 -4.86 1.00 20.64
C ALA A 95 -5.42 0.67 22.02
N ALA A 96 -4.84 1.30 23.04
CA ALA A 96 -5.33 1.40 24.41
C ALA A 96 -4.24 2.05 25.26
N GLU A 97 -4.00 3.35 25.10
CA GLU A 97 -3.53 4.25 26.17
C GLU A 97 -3.81 5.72 25.83
#